data_AF-A0A136LR09-F1
#
_entry.id   AF-A0A136LR09-F1
#
_cell.length_a   1.000
_cell.length_b   1.000
_cell.length_c   1.000
_cell.angle_alpha   90.00
_cell.angle_beta   90.00
_cell.angle_gamma   90.00
#
_symmetry.space_group_name_H-M   'P 1'
#
loop_
_entity.id
_entity.type
_entity.pdbx_description
1 polymer ?
#
loop_
_entity_poly.entity_id
_entity_poly.type
_entity_poly.pdbx_seq_one_letter_code
_entity_poly.pdbx_strand_id
1 'polypeptide(L)'
;MSAYLRRYVSGILFGFVALGIAFMLVRGLVGAPAYTDAYYHFNAAQRLATGEGLTDTYLWTYFGAPESYNDSRPFPSHLYWMPLTSILSGVSMGLLGNSYAAAQIPLVLCVAGAAGVAYKLGFRLGGTRRTAWCAGLIALFGGFFARFWGTIDTFAPIAVIGALGLYFLGHGLDTLKQASPVARISFWLLAGGMAGLAHLTRPDGLLLLLTGWAVLFWMLLRHRLWGKSLLAGLLLTIGYLAVMGFWFFRNLGAINAVLPTGGLQSVWFTEYNDLFNYPPAASFNDFWGSWGLRLLH
;
A
#
# COMPACT_ATOMS: atom_id res chain seq x y z
N MET A 1 -30.62 25.15 10.99
CA MET A 1 -29.76 23.95 10.88
C MET A 1 -28.58 24.06 11.86
N SER A 2 -28.39 23.10 12.76
CA SER A 2 -27.30 23.15 13.75
C SER A 2 -25.92 23.09 13.07
N ALA A 3 -24.88 23.62 13.73
CA ALA A 3 -23.51 23.56 13.22
C ALA A 3 -23.03 22.11 12.99
N TYR A 4 -23.50 21.19 13.84
CA TYR A 4 -23.34 19.75 13.68
C TYR A 4 -23.98 19.28 12.37
N LEU A 5 -25.28 19.51 12.15
CA LEU A 5 -25.97 19.04 10.95
C LEU A 5 -25.33 19.59 9.66
N ARG A 6 -24.89 20.86 9.65
CA ARG A 6 -24.13 21.46 8.53
C ARG A 6 -22.81 20.73 8.23
N ARG A 7 -22.14 20.20 9.25
CA ARG A 7 -20.89 19.43 9.11
C ARG A 7 -21.15 18.06 8.50
N TYR A 8 -22.17 17.35 8.98
CA TYR A 8 -22.54 16.03 8.45
C TYR A 8 -22.96 16.12 6.99
N VAL A 9 -23.83 17.06 6.66
CA VAL A 9 -24.27 17.29 5.28
C VAL A 9 -23.08 17.64 4.37
N SER A 10 -22.15 18.49 4.84
CA SER A 10 -20.94 18.84 4.06
C SER A 10 -20.04 17.63 3.82
N GLY A 11 -19.88 16.74 4.80
CA GLY A 11 -19.08 15.52 4.65
C GLY A 11 -19.70 14.53 3.66
N ILE A 12 -21.02 14.33 3.74
CA ILE A 12 -21.77 13.47 2.80
C ILE A 12 -21.66 14.03 1.38
N LEU A 13 -21.90 15.33 1.20
CA LEU A 13 -21.75 15.99 -0.09
C LEU A 13 -20.34 15.84 -0.66
N PHE A 14 -19.31 16.06 0.17
CA PHE A 14 -17.93 15.85 -0.25
C PHE A 14 -17.70 14.40 -0.68
N GLY A 15 -18.24 13.42 0.04
CA GLY A 15 -18.12 12.00 -0.31
C GLY A 15 -18.68 11.67 -1.70
N PHE A 16 -19.86 12.18 -2.05
CA PHE A 16 -20.43 12.01 -3.39
C PHE A 16 -19.59 12.69 -4.48
N VAL A 17 -19.13 13.92 -4.22
CA VAL A 17 -18.25 14.65 -5.15
C VAL A 17 -16.93 13.90 -5.35
N ALA A 18 -16.31 13.43 -4.26
CA ALA A 18 -15.07 12.66 -4.31
C ALA A 18 -15.25 11.36 -5.09
N LEU A 19 -16.35 10.63 -4.90
CA LEU A 19 -16.62 9.41 -5.65
C LEU A 19 -16.82 9.68 -7.14
N GLY A 20 -17.59 10.70 -7.51
CA GLY A 20 -17.83 11.06 -8.91
C GLY A 20 -16.53 11.47 -9.63
N ILE A 21 -15.72 12.34 -9.02
CA ILE A 21 -14.44 12.77 -9.60
C ILE A 21 -13.44 11.61 -9.61
N ALA A 22 -13.34 10.81 -8.55
CA ALA A 22 -12.46 9.65 -8.52
C ALA A 22 -12.80 8.68 -9.65
N PHE A 23 -14.10 8.42 -9.89
CA PHE A 23 -14.55 7.61 -11.01
C PHE A 23 -14.11 8.20 -12.35
N MET A 24 -14.31 9.50 -12.57
CA MET A 24 -13.88 10.19 -13.79
C MET A 24 -12.37 10.13 -14.01
N LEU A 25 -11.56 10.35 -12.97
CA LEU A 25 -10.09 10.32 -13.07
C LEU A 25 -9.58 8.90 -13.36
N VAL A 26 -10.07 7.92 -12.60
CA VAL A 26 -9.66 6.52 -12.72
C VAL A 26 -10.06 5.95 -14.09
N ARG A 27 -11.32 6.13 -14.50
CA ARG A 27 -11.86 5.54 -15.73
C ARG A 27 -11.59 6.37 -16.98
N GLY A 28 -11.46 7.69 -16.84
CA GLY A 28 -11.34 8.61 -17.98
C GLY A 28 -9.91 8.86 -18.44
N LEU A 29 -8.91 8.69 -17.56
CA LEU A 29 -7.51 8.95 -17.91
C LEU A 29 -6.70 7.68 -18.21
N VAL A 30 -7.13 6.52 -17.69
CA VAL A 30 -6.39 5.27 -17.81
C VAL A 30 -7.30 4.19 -18.40
N GLY A 31 -7.11 3.88 -19.69
CA GLY A 31 -7.90 2.87 -20.40
C GLY A 31 -7.28 1.47 -20.43
N ALA A 32 -5.97 1.37 -20.19
CA ALA A 32 -5.19 0.13 -20.24
C ALA A 32 -3.91 0.27 -19.40
N PRO A 33 -3.20 -0.83 -19.06
CA PRO A 33 -1.90 -0.75 -18.41
C PRO A 33 -0.89 0.05 -19.26
N ALA A 34 -0.19 1.01 -18.64
CA ALA A 34 0.66 1.96 -19.35
C ALA A 34 2.17 1.66 -19.26
N TYR A 35 2.57 0.77 -18.35
CA TYR A 35 3.98 0.38 -18.12
C TYR A 35 4.03 -0.98 -17.46
N THR A 36 5.25 -1.50 -17.36
CA THR A 36 5.56 -2.89 -17.09
C THR A 36 4.99 -3.34 -15.71
N ASP A 37 5.14 -2.55 -14.63
CA ASP A 37 4.57 -2.90 -13.31
C ASP A 37 3.02 -2.95 -13.32
N ALA A 38 2.38 -2.11 -14.14
CA ALA A 38 0.93 -2.14 -14.28
C ALA A 38 0.44 -3.43 -14.96
N TYR A 39 1.20 -3.92 -15.94
CA TYR A 39 0.94 -5.24 -16.54
C TYR A 39 1.16 -6.36 -15.52
N TYR A 40 2.19 -6.24 -14.68
CA TYR A 40 2.46 -7.21 -13.62
C TYR A 40 1.26 -7.44 -12.71
N HIS A 41 0.74 -6.37 -12.12
CA HIS A 41 -0.43 -6.47 -11.24
C HIS A 41 -1.71 -6.86 -11.99
N PHE A 42 -1.93 -6.33 -13.19
CA PHE A 42 -3.13 -6.63 -13.97
C PHE A 42 -3.18 -8.10 -14.42
N ASN A 43 -2.07 -8.66 -14.91
CA ASN A 43 -2.01 -10.05 -15.34
C ASN A 43 -2.25 -11.01 -14.16
N ALA A 44 -1.65 -10.74 -13.00
CA ALA A 44 -1.90 -11.55 -11.81
C ALA A 44 -3.34 -11.41 -11.30
N ALA A 45 -3.96 -10.23 -11.42
CA ALA A 45 -5.39 -10.02 -11.13
C ALA A 45 -6.28 -10.84 -12.08
N GLN A 46 -5.97 -10.87 -13.38
CA GLN A 46 -6.69 -11.69 -14.37
C GLN A 46 -6.63 -13.17 -13.99
N ARG A 47 -5.43 -13.68 -13.68
CA ARG A 47 -5.21 -15.08 -13.30
C ARG A 47 -5.93 -15.44 -12.01
N LEU A 48 -5.95 -14.54 -11.03
CA LEU A 48 -6.75 -14.73 -9.82
C LEU A 48 -8.25 -14.80 -10.15
N ALA A 49 -8.74 -13.91 -11.02
CA ALA A 49 -10.15 -13.87 -11.43
C ALA A 49 -10.59 -15.09 -12.24
N THR A 50 -9.67 -15.73 -12.99
CA THR A 50 -9.93 -16.95 -13.78
C THR A 50 -9.75 -18.25 -12.98
N GLY A 51 -9.41 -18.16 -11.69
CA GLY A 51 -9.21 -19.33 -10.83
C GLY A 51 -7.82 -19.98 -10.94
N GLU A 52 -6.89 -19.34 -11.64
CA GLU A 52 -5.50 -19.79 -11.77
C GLU A 52 -4.60 -19.35 -10.59
N GLY A 53 -5.19 -18.64 -9.62
CA GLY A 53 -4.54 -18.19 -8.41
C GLY A 53 -3.53 -17.06 -8.64
N LEU A 54 -2.80 -16.71 -7.58
CA LEU A 54 -1.72 -15.72 -7.63
C LEU A 54 -0.45 -16.36 -8.22
N THR A 55 -0.48 -16.61 -9.52
CA THR A 55 0.59 -17.23 -10.30
C THR A 55 0.97 -16.36 -11.50
N ASP A 56 2.19 -16.52 -12.02
CA ASP A 56 2.71 -15.84 -13.20
C ASP A 56 3.14 -16.87 -14.25
N THR A 57 3.04 -16.50 -15.54
CA THR A 57 3.48 -17.34 -16.69
C THR A 57 4.72 -16.79 -17.38
N TYR A 58 5.23 -15.64 -16.93
CA TYR A 58 6.37 -14.94 -17.49
C TYR A 58 7.17 -14.30 -16.37
N LEU A 59 8.51 -14.31 -16.49
CA LEU A 59 9.37 -13.80 -15.43
C LEU A 59 9.35 -12.28 -15.48
N TRP A 60 8.85 -11.67 -14.40
CA TRP A 60 8.87 -10.22 -14.24
C TRP A 60 10.29 -9.71 -14.01
N THR A 61 11.02 -10.36 -13.10
CA THR A 61 12.44 -10.16 -12.85
C THR A 61 13.11 -11.53 -12.75
N TYR A 62 14.44 -11.54 -12.74
CA TYR A 62 15.20 -12.76 -12.51
C TYR A 62 15.33 -13.11 -11.02
N PHE A 63 14.81 -12.28 -10.11
CA PHE A 63 14.81 -12.58 -8.68
C PHE A 63 13.93 -13.79 -8.36
N GLY A 64 14.54 -14.81 -7.77
CA GLY A 64 13.84 -16.07 -7.50
C GLY A 64 13.47 -16.84 -8.78
N ALA A 65 14.13 -16.57 -9.91
CA ALA A 65 13.97 -17.36 -11.12
C ALA A 65 14.38 -18.83 -10.87
N PRO A 66 13.67 -19.80 -11.44
CA PRO A 66 14.00 -21.22 -11.29
C PRO A 66 15.35 -21.53 -11.94
N GLU A 67 16.08 -22.51 -11.37
CA GLU A 67 17.40 -22.94 -11.88
C GLU A 67 17.34 -23.51 -13.31
N SER A 68 16.18 -24.05 -13.71
CA SER A 68 15.91 -24.44 -15.09
C SER A 68 14.48 -24.06 -15.48
N TYR A 69 14.31 -23.53 -16.69
CA TYR A 69 13.00 -23.29 -17.28
C TYR A 69 12.50 -24.60 -17.89
N ASN A 70 12.18 -25.56 -17.03
CA ASN A 70 11.67 -26.86 -17.45
C ASN A 70 10.29 -27.05 -16.83
N ASP A 71 9.27 -26.47 -17.47
CA ASP A 71 7.88 -26.90 -17.45
C ASP A 71 6.99 -25.73 -17.87
N SER A 72 5.95 -26.03 -18.65
CA SER A 72 4.82 -25.14 -18.98
C SER A 72 3.98 -24.71 -17.76
N ARG A 73 4.52 -24.84 -16.55
CA ARG A 73 3.82 -24.60 -15.28
C ARG A 73 4.01 -23.15 -14.84
N PRO A 74 2.93 -22.48 -14.41
CA PRO A 74 3.05 -21.15 -13.87
C PRO A 74 3.76 -21.20 -12.51
N PHE A 75 4.42 -20.11 -12.14
CA PHE A 75 5.16 -19.98 -10.89
C PHE A 75 4.45 -19.03 -9.93
N PRO A 76 4.81 -19.03 -8.63
CA PRO A 76 4.23 -18.09 -7.68
C PRO A 76 4.47 -16.64 -8.12
N SER A 77 3.41 -15.85 -8.20
CA SER A 77 3.53 -14.42 -8.45
C SER A 77 3.94 -13.65 -7.19
N HIS A 78 4.13 -12.33 -7.33
CA HIS A 78 4.41 -11.37 -6.26
C HIS A 78 5.66 -11.71 -5.44
N LEU A 79 6.71 -12.14 -6.14
CA LEU A 79 8.05 -12.38 -5.57
C LEU A 79 8.93 -11.11 -5.58
N TYR A 80 8.40 -9.98 -6.04
CA TYR A 80 9.05 -8.68 -5.92
C TYR A 80 8.05 -7.62 -5.46
N TRP A 81 7.05 -7.34 -6.30
CA TRP A 81 5.93 -6.47 -5.93
C TRP A 81 4.90 -7.21 -5.09
N MET A 82 4.19 -6.46 -4.24
CA MET A 82 3.29 -7.00 -3.22
C MET A 82 1.84 -7.12 -3.75
N PRO A 83 1.02 -8.04 -3.22
CA PRO A 83 -0.14 -8.58 -3.95
C PRO A 83 -1.45 -7.79 -3.85
N LEU A 84 -1.55 -6.79 -2.96
CA LEU A 84 -2.86 -6.26 -2.57
C LEU A 84 -3.64 -5.69 -3.75
N THR A 85 -2.99 -4.92 -4.63
CA THR A 85 -3.66 -4.36 -5.81
C THR A 85 -4.21 -5.45 -6.71
N SER A 86 -3.43 -6.51 -6.94
CA SER A 86 -3.84 -7.65 -7.78
C SER A 86 -5.00 -8.40 -7.16
N ILE A 87 -5.01 -8.56 -5.84
CA ILE A 87 -6.12 -9.17 -5.09
C ILE A 87 -7.39 -8.32 -5.21
N LEU A 88 -7.32 -7.02 -4.92
CA LEU A 88 -8.47 -6.11 -5.02
C LEU A 88 -9.07 -6.13 -6.42
N SER A 89 -8.21 -6.00 -7.43
CA SER A 89 -8.59 -5.97 -8.83
C SER A 89 -9.15 -7.30 -9.29
N GLY A 90 -8.50 -8.41 -8.95
CA GLY A 90 -8.94 -9.77 -9.32
C GLY A 90 -10.27 -10.15 -8.70
N VAL A 91 -10.53 -9.78 -7.43
CA VAL A 91 -11.85 -9.95 -6.80
C VAL A 91 -12.92 -9.16 -7.55
N SER A 92 -12.65 -7.90 -7.89
CA SER A 92 -13.60 -7.09 -8.65
C SER A 92 -13.87 -7.66 -10.05
N MET A 93 -12.83 -8.16 -10.72
CA MET A 93 -12.93 -8.79 -12.03
C MET A 93 -13.70 -10.12 -11.99
N GLY A 94 -13.53 -10.92 -10.94
CA GLY A 94 -14.29 -12.14 -10.75
C GLY A 94 -15.79 -11.89 -10.55
N LEU A 95 -16.17 -10.74 -9.97
CA LEU A 95 -17.56 -10.36 -9.72
C LEU A 95 -18.22 -9.60 -10.89
N LEU A 96 -17.46 -8.76 -11.58
CA LEU A 96 -17.99 -7.80 -12.56
C LEU A 96 -17.56 -8.10 -14.01
N GLY A 97 -16.79 -9.16 -14.21
CA GLY A 97 -16.27 -9.60 -15.50
C GLY A 97 -14.77 -9.31 -15.66
N ASN A 98 -14.09 -10.20 -16.38
CA ASN A 98 -12.63 -10.15 -16.59
C ASN A 98 -12.24 -9.03 -17.57
N SER A 99 -12.19 -7.79 -17.09
CA SER A 99 -11.84 -6.61 -17.88
C SER A 99 -11.02 -5.60 -17.07
N TYR A 100 -10.27 -4.74 -17.76
CA TYR A 100 -9.55 -3.64 -17.13
C TYR A 100 -10.50 -2.67 -16.41
N ALA A 101 -11.70 -2.47 -16.95
CA ALA A 101 -12.72 -1.65 -16.33
C ALA A 101 -13.17 -2.18 -14.97
N ALA A 102 -13.40 -3.48 -14.86
CA ALA A 102 -13.74 -4.12 -13.59
C ALA A 102 -12.57 -4.05 -12.60
N ALA A 103 -11.33 -4.21 -13.08
CA ALA A 103 -10.12 -4.11 -12.26
C ALA A 103 -9.99 -2.75 -11.56
N GLN A 104 -10.44 -1.67 -12.21
CA GLN A 104 -10.31 -0.30 -11.73
C GLN A 104 -11.34 0.09 -10.65
N ILE A 105 -12.45 -0.63 -10.51
CA ILE A 105 -13.51 -0.29 -9.54
C ILE A 105 -13.00 -0.12 -8.10
N PRO A 106 -12.21 -1.05 -7.52
CA PRO A 106 -11.64 -0.84 -6.19
C PRO A 106 -10.76 0.41 -6.10
N LEU A 107 -10.06 0.79 -7.18
CA LEU A 107 -9.20 1.97 -7.19
C LEU A 107 -9.98 3.28 -7.07
N VAL A 108 -11.19 3.33 -7.65
CA VAL A 108 -12.13 4.46 -7.45
C VAL A 108 -12.40 4.67 -5.97
N LEU A 109 -12.68 3.58 -5.24
CA LEU A 109 -12.95 3.63 -3.81
C LEU A 109 -11.71 4.03 -3.01
N CYS A 110 -10.52 3.57 -3.43
CA CYS A 110 -9.27 3.97 -2.80
C CYS A 110 -9.01 5.48 -2.96
N VAL A 111 -9.12 6.03 -4.18
CA VAL A 111 -8.89 7.45 -4.45
C VAL A 111 -9.92 8.33 -3.71
N ALA A 112 -11.20 7.97 -3.77
CA ALA A 112 -12.24 8.68 -3.02
C ALA A 112 -12.04 8.58 -1.51
N GLY A 113 -11.62 7.41 -1.01
CA GLY A 113 -11.29 7.17 0.39
C GLY A 113 -10.13 8.02 0.88
N ALA A 114 -9.04 8.09 0.12
CA ALA A 114 -7.89 8.95 0.43
C ALA A 114 -8.30 10.43 0.52
N ALA A 115 -9.09 10.91 -0.45
CA ALA A 115 -9.65 12.26 -0.42
C ALA A 115 -10.56 12.49 0.80
N GLY A 116 -11.35 11.49 1.19
CA GLY A 116 -12.19 11.52 2.40
C GLY A 116 -11.37 11.63 3.70
N VAL A 117 -10.25 10.92 3.80
CA VAL A 117 -9.32 11.05 4.94
C VAL A 117 -8.71 12.45 4.98
N ALA A 118 -8.27 12.97 3.83
CA ALA A 118 -7.74 14.33 3.72
C ALA A 118 -8.79 15.39 4.11
N TYR A 119 -10.04 15.23 3.67
CA TYR A 119 -11.15 16.08 4.09
C TYR A 119 -11.34 16.08 5.60
N LYS A 120 -11.35 14.89 6.22
CA LYS A 120 -11.51 14.74 7.67
C LYS A 120 -10.38 15.42 8.44
N LEU A 121 -9.14 15.25 7.96
CA LEU A 121 -7.96 15.89 8.54
C LEU A 121 -7.97 17.41 8.34
N GLY A 122 -8.35 17.90 7.16
CA GLY A 122 -8.47 19.33 6.88
C GLY A 122 -9.51 20.02 7.77
N PHE A 123 -10.59 19.30 8.13
CA PHE A 123 -11.53 19.79 9.14
C PHE A 123 -10.91 19.78 10.54
N ARG A 124 -10.26 18.67 10.92
CA ARG A 124 -9.66 18.50 12.26
C ARG A 124 -8.59 19.54 12.56
N LEU A 125 -7.73 19.83 11.58
CA LEU A 125 -6.58 20.73 11.73
C LEU A 125 -6.94 22.19 11.46
N GLY A 126 -7.77 22.46 10.44
CA GLY A 126 -8.11 23.83 10.05
C GLY A 126 -9.41 24.37 10.66
N GLY A 127 -10.20 23.53 11.33
CA GLY A 127 -11.42 23.94 12.06
C GLY A 127 -12.59 24.41 11.18
N THR A 128 -12.42 24.48 9.86
CA THR A 128 -13.45 25.00 8.94
C THR A 128 -13.81 23.99 7.84
N ARG A 129 -15.00 24.17 7.25
CA ARG A 129 -15.41 23.41 6.07
C ARG A 129 -14.52 23.72 4.87
N ARG A 130 -14.09 24.98 4.72
CA ARG A 130 -13.23 25.40 3.60
C ARG A 130 -11.91 24.63 3.61
N THR A 131 -11.25 24.55 4.76
CA THR A 131 -9.99 23.79 4.89
C THR A 131 -10.19 22.30 4.65
N ALA A 132 -11.32 21.73 5.07
CA ALA A 132 -11.69 20.35 4.78
C ALA A 132 -11.83 20.09 3.27
N TRP A 133 -12.62 20.92 2.58
CA TRP A 133 -12.82 20.82 1.13
C TRP A 133 -11.50 21.01 0.37
N CYS A 134 -10.70 22.03 0.72
CA CYS A 134 -9.40 22.24 0.07
C CYS A 134 -8.48 21.03 0.24
N ALA A 135 -8.33 20.49 1.45
CA ALA A 135 -7.48 19.32 1.69
C ALA A 135 -7.95 18.10 0.89
N GLY A 136 -9.26 17.83 0.90
CA GLY A 136 -9.85 16.72 0.16
C GLY A 136 -9.69 16.85 -1.36
N LEU A 137 -9.96 18.04 -1.91
CA LEU A 137 -9.82 18.30 -3.35
C LEU A 137 -8.36 18.25 -3.80
N ILE A 138 -7.42 18.78 -3.02
CA ILE A 138 -5.98 18.67 -3.31
C ILE A 138 -5.56 17.20 -3.40
N ALA A 139 -5.98 16.38 -2.43
CA ALA A 139 -5.69 14.95 -2.45
C ALA A 139 -6.32 14.23 -3.65
N LEU A 140 -7.55 14.60 -4.03
CA LEU A 140 -8.30 14.00 -5.13
C LEU A 140 -7.66 14.26 -6.49
N PHE A 141 -7.29 15.51 -6.77
CA PHE A 141 -6.64 15.86 -8.03
C PHE A 141 -5.20 15.34 -8.10
N GLY A 142 -4.53 15.09 -6.96
CA GLY A 142 -3.30 14.30 -6.91
C GLY A 142 -2.08 14.88 -7.64
N GLY A 143 -2.20 16.06 -8.27
CA GLY A 143 -1.14 16.69 -9.05
C GLY A 143 -0.51 15.73 -10.06
N PHE A 144 0.78 15.47 -9.91
CA PHE A 144 1.55 14.51 -10.71
C PHE A 144 0.94 13.10 -10.74
N PHE A 145 0.24 12.68 -9.67
CA PHE A 145 -0.29 11.33 -9.54
C PHE A 145 -1.64 11.09 -10.22
N ALA A 146 -2.31 12.13 -10.73
CA ALA A 146 -3.61 12.01 -11.38
C ALA A 146 -3.65 10.93 -12.47
N ARG A 147 -2.57 10.84 -13.26
CA ARG A 147 -2.44 9.88 -14.36
C ARG A 147 -2.22 8.42 -13.92
N PHE A 148 -1.96 8.20 -12.63
CA PHE A 148 -1.69 6.86 -12.07
C PHE A 148 -2.85 6.32 -11.23
N TRP A 149 -3.85 7.14 -10.92
CA TRP A 149 -5.01 6.75 -10.11
C TRP A 149 -5.77 5.55 -10.65
N GLY A 150 -5.92 5.47 -11.98
CA GLY A 150 -6.57 4.33 -12.63
C GLY A 150 -5.65 3.19 -13.00
N THR A 151 -4.35 3.31 -12.76
CA THR A 151 -3.42 2.23 -13.08
C THR A 151 -3.58 1.11 -12.05
N ILE A 152 -3.72 -0.13 -12.53
CA ILE A 152 -3.68 -1.34 -11.68
C ILE A 152 -2.24 -1.50 -11.18
N ASP A 153 -1.92 -0.71 -10.16
CA ASP A 153 -0.64 -0.64 -9.45
C ASP A 153 -0.94 -0.11 -8.03
N THR A 154 0.09 0.29 -7.33
CA THR A 154 0.14 0.52 -5.90
C THR A 154 -0.30 1.92 -5.48
N PHE A 155 -0.37 2.87 -6.43
CA PHE A 155 -0.65 4.29 -6.19
C PHE A 155 -1.96 4.56 -5.45
N ALA A 156 -3.08 4.09 -5.98
CA ALA A 156 -4.38 4.34 -5.37
C ALA A 156 -4.54 3.60 -4.01
N PRO A 157 -4.22 2.30 -3.89
CA PRO A 157 -4.33 1.60 -2.61
C PRO A 157 -3.41 2.18 -1.53
N ILE A 158 -2.15 2.47 -1.85
CA ILE A 158 -1.20 3.00 -0.85
C ILE A 158 -1.63 4.38 -0.36
N ALA A 159 -2.24 5.21 -1.20
CA ALA A 159 -2.69 6.54 -0.81
C ALA A 159 -3.72 6.48 0.33
N VAL A 160 -4.73 5.63 0.22
CA VAL A 160 -5.75 5.50 1.27
C VAL A 160 -5.24 4.70 2.48
N ILE A 161 -4.52 3.61 2.25
CA ILE A 161 -4.03 2.73 3.33
C ILE A 161 -2.99 3.46 4.17
N GLY A 162 -2.03 4.13 3.54
CA GLY A 162 -1.03 4.94 4.21
C GLY A 162 -1.67 6.12 4.97
N ALA A 163 -2.61 6.82 4.36
CA ALA A 163 -3.33 7.92 5.03
C ALA A 163 -4.14 7.43 6.25
N LEU A 164 -4.85 6.31 6.12
CA LEU A 164 -5.56 5.69 7.24
C LEU A 164 -4.61 5.20 8.33
N GLY A 165 -3.48 4.58 7.97
CA GLY A 165 -2.49 4.12 8.92
C GLY A 165 -1.89 5.28 9.73
N LEU A 166 -1.49 6.37 9.09
CA LEU A 166 -1.05 7.58 9.78
C LEU A 166 -2.16 8.22 10.63
N TYR A 167 -3.39 8.21 10.14
CA TYR A 167 -4.55 8.69 10.88
C TYR A 167 -4.78 7.89 12.17
N PHE A 168 -4.75 6.55 12.10
CA PHE A 168 -4.90 5.69 13.26
C PHE A 168 -3.70 5.75 14.20
N LEU A 169 -2.47 5.85 13.68
CA LEU A 169 -1.28 6.09 14.50
C LEU A 169 -1.43 7.38 15.30
N GLY A 170 -1.77 8.50 14.65
CA GLY A 170 -1.96 9.78 15.32
C GLY A 170 -3.04 9.72 16.42
N HIS A 171 -4.18 9.11 16.13
CA HIS A 171 -5.22 8.89 17.14
C HIS A 171 -4.79 7.94 18.26
N GLY A 172 -4.01 6.89 17.95
CA GLY A 172 -3.41 6.00 18.94
C GLY A 172 -2.54 6.76 19.93
N LEU A 173 -1.73 7.71 19.45
CA LEU A 173 -0.91 8.58 20.30
C LEU A 173 -1.75 9.47 21.23
N ASP A 174 -2.87 10.02 20.73
CA ASP A 174 -3.79 10.80 21.57
C ASP A 174 -4.34 9.93 22.72
N THR A 175 -4.64 8.66 22.45
CA THR A 175 -5.13 7.73 23.49
C THR A 175 -4.08 7.36 24.53
N LEU A 176 -2.78 7.45 24.23
CA LEU A 176 -1.74 7.19 25.23
C LEU A 176 -1.78 8.22 26.37
N LYS A 177 -2.18 9.46 26.03
CA LYS A 177 -2.35 10.57 26.96
C LYS A 177 -3.70 10.54 27.69
N GLN A 178 -4.71 9.89 27.12
CA GLN A 178 -6.06 9.80 27.67
C GLN A 178 -6.33 8.48 28.41
N ALA A 179 -7.45 8.39 29.12
CA ALA A 179 -7.75 7.26 30.02
C ALA A 179 -8.51 6.09 29.37
N SER A 180 -9.07 6.22 28.16
CA SER A 180 -9.91 5.16 27.56
C SER A 180 -9.10 3.96 27.06
N PRO A 181 -9.18 2.77 27.70
CA PRO A 181 -8.36 1.61 27.34
C PRO A 181 -8.81 0.94 26.04
N VAL A 182 -10.11 0.95 25.76
CA VAL A 182 -10.72 0.28 24.59
C VAL A 182 -10.36 1.02 23.29
N ALA A 183 -10.52 2.34 23.28
CA ALA A 183 -10.16 3.16 22.12
C ALA A 183 -8.68 2.98 21.77
N ARG A 184 -7.80 2.94 22.78
CA ARG A 184 -6.37 2.67 22.62
C ARG A 184 -6.12 1.36 21.88
N ILE A 185 -6.73 0.26 22.33
CA ILE A 185 -6.52 -1.06 21.72
C ILE A 185 -6.92 -1.04 20.24
N SER A 186 -8.10 -0.50 19.94
CA SER A 186 -8.62 -0.46 18.57
C SER A 186 -7.70 0.34 17.62
N PHE A 187 -7.21 1.51 18.02
CA PHE A 187 -6.37 2.33 17.15
C PHE A 187 -5.00 1.71 16.86
N TRP A 188 -4.37 1.07 17.84
CA TRP A 188 -3.07 0.42 17.62
C TRP A 188 -3.20 -0.83 16.74
N LEU A 189 -4.25 -1.64 16.93
CA LEU A 189 -4.53 -2.77 16.04
C LEU A 189 -4.86 -2.30 14.62
N LEU A 190 -5.69 -1.27 14.47
CA LEU A 190 -6.03 -0.71 13.15
C LEU A 190 -4.81 -0.09 12.46
N ALA A 191 -3.97 0.66 13.19
CA ALA A 191 -2.72 1.17 12.67
C ALA A 191 -1.78 0.05 12.20
N GLY A 192 -1.69 -1.03 12.98
CA GLY A 192 -0.91 -2.21 12.64
C GLY A 192 -1.43 -2.90 11.39
N GLY A 193 -2.75 -3.11 11.33
CA GLY A 193 -3.41 -3.69 10.16
C GLY A 193 -3.21 -2.84 8.90
N MET A 194 -3.28 -1.51 9.01
CA MET A 194 -2.96 -0.61 7.89
C MET A 194 -1.48 -0.69 7.50
N ALA A 195 -0.56 -0.84 8.45
CA ALA A 195 0.85 -1.07 8.12
C ALA A 195 1.06 -2.42 7.41
N GLY A 196 0.32 -3.46 7.81
CA GLY A 196 0.33 -4.75 7.12
C GLY A 196 -0.22 -4.65 5.70
N LEU A 197 -1.34 -3.96 5.51
CA LEU A 197 -1.90 -3.68 4.18
C LEU A 197 -0.99 -2.80 3.33
N ALA A 198 -0.30 -1.83 3.95
CA ALA A 198 0.68 -1.00 3.26
C ALA A 198 1.83 -1.87 2.73
N HIS A 199 2.34 -2.79 3.56
CA HIS A 199 3.35 -3.76 3.14
C HIS A 199 2.82 -4.73 2.07
N LEU A 200 1.57 -5.18 2.15
CA LEU A 200 0.93 -5.94 1.06
C LEU A 200 0.69 -5.12 -0.21
N THR A 201 0.74 -3.79 -0.13
CA THR A 201 0.64 -2.93 -1.31
C THR A 201 2.02 -2.72 -1.92
N ARG A 202 3.03 -2.42 -1.11
CA ARG A 202 4.41 -2.18 -1.56
C ARG A 202 5.43 -2.67 -0.53
N PRO A 203 6.62 -3.14 -0.96
CA PRO A 203 7.70 -3.53 -0.04
C PRO A 203 8.08 -2.42 0.95
N ASP A 204 8.17 -1.17 0.50
CA ASP A 204 8.47 -0.01 1.33
C ASP A 204 7.32 0.39 2.29
N GLY A 205 6.14 -0.22 2.16
CA GLY A 205 5.03 -0.06 3.10
C GLY A 205 5.37 -0.50 4.53
N LEU A 206 6.39 -1.34 4.71
CA LEU A 206 6.95 -1.70 6.02
C LEU A 206 7.42 -0.46 6.82
N LEU A 207 7.81 0.62 6.14
CA LEU A 207 8.22 1.88 6.78
C LEU A 207 7.13 2.45 7.68
N LEU A 208 5.84 2.17 7.44
CA LEU A 208 4.75 2.63 8.28
C LEU A 208 4.75 1.94 9.66
N LEU A 209 5.10 0.65 9.71
CA LEU A 209 5.30 -0.09 10.97
C LEU A 209 6.51 0.48 11.72
N LEU A 210 7.62 0.67 11.01
CA LEU A 210 8.85 1.24 11.59
C LEU A 210 8.64 2.65 12.13
N THR A 211 7.86 3.47 11.42
CA THR A 211 7.45 4.80 11.88
C THR A 211 6.66 4.71 13.19
N GLY A 212 5.70 3.80 13.27
CA GLY A 212 4.94 3.56 14.51
C GLY A 212 5.82 3.15 15.68
N TRP A 213 6.76 2.22 15.47
CA TRP A 213 7.73 1.83 16.49
C TRP A 213 8.66 2.98 16.89
N ALA A 214 9.17 3.76 15.93
CA ALA A 214 10.05 4.89 16.19
C ALA A 214 9.35 5.96 17.05
N VAL A 215 8.08 6.28 16.75
CA VAL A 215 7.31 7.25 17.55
C VAL A 215 7.02 6.71 18.95
N LEU A 216 6.69 5.43 19.09
CA LEU A 216 6.47 4.81 20.39
C LEU A 216 7.74 4.74 21.24
N PHE A 217 8.88 4.46 20.61
CA PHE A 217 10.19 4.51 21.24
C PHE A 217 10.54 5.94 21.67
N TRP A 218 10.27 6.94 20.84
CA TRP A 218 10.41 8.33 21.22
C TRP A 218 9.54 8.70 22.44
N MET A 219 8.29 8.27 22.46
CA MET A 219 7.38 8.48 23.61
C MET A 219 7.87 7.78 24.88
N LEU A 220 8.43 6.58 24.75
CA LEU A 220 9.05 5.83 25.85
C LEU A 220 10.15 6.66 26.50
N LEU A 221 11.07 7.19 25.69
CA LEU A 221 12.22 7.97 26.17
C LEU A 221 11.83 9.34 26.73
N ARG A 222 10.96 10.08 26.02
CA ARG A 222 10.63 11.47 26.38
C ARG A 222 9.60 11.61 27.49
N HIS A 223 8.62 10.72 27.55
CA HIS A 223 7.49 10.85 28.47
C HIS A 223 7.44 9.74 29.54
N ARG A 224 8.40 8.82 29.55
CA ARG A 224 8.48 7.68 30.49
C ARG A 224 7.18 6.86 30.56
N LEU A 225 6.49 6.70 29.42
CA LEU A 225 5.22 5.97 29.32
C LEU A 225 5.43 4.46 29.07
N TRP A 226 6.31 3.81 29.84
CA TRP A 226 6.83 2.46 29.56
C TRP A 226 5.75 1.41 29.27
N GLY A 227 4.87 1.12 30.22
CA GLY A 227 3.85 0.08 30.04
C GLY A 227 2.87 0.37 28.90
N LYS A 228 2.49 1.65 28.71
CA LYS A 228 1.54 2.04 27.66
C LYS A 228 2.19 1.97 26.27
N SER A 229 3.42 2.43 26.12
CA SER A 229 4.16 2.39 24.85
C SER A 229 4.51 0.96 24.43
N LEU A 230 4.89 0.09 25.37
CA LEU A 230 5.18 -1.32 25.10
C LEU A 230 3.93 -2.07 24.63
N LEU A 231 2.81 -1.89 25.34
CA LEU A 231 1.53 -2.49 24.93
C LEU A 231 1.08 -1.98 23.56
N ALA A 232 1.21 -0.68 23.30
CA ALA A 232 0.91 -0.10 22.00
C ALA A 232 1.78 -0.69 20.88
N GLY A 233 3.08 -0.85 21.15
CA GLY A 233 4.01 -1.48 20.22
C GLY A 233 3.64 -2.93 19.92
N LEU A 234 3.27 -3.70 20.95
CA LEU A 234 2.78 -5.07 20.80
C LEU A 234 1.51 -5.13 19.95
N LEU A 235 0.51 -4.29 20.25
CA LEU A 235 -0.75 -4.26 19.50
C LEU A 235 -0.56 -3.82 18.05
N LEU A 236 0.32 -2.84 17.81
CA LEU A 236 0.70 -2.44 16.46
C LEU A 236 1.31 -3.62 15.68
N THR A 237 2.25 -4.35 16.29
CA THR A 237 2.87 -5.52 15.68
C THR A 237 1.86 -6.66 15.45
N ILE A 238 0.95 -6.90 16.40
CA ILE A 238 -0.12 -7.90 16.25
C ILE A 238 -1.03 -7.53 15.07
N GLY A 239 -1.46 -6.27 14.95
CA GLY A 239 -2.27 -5.82 13.83
C GLY A 239 -1.57 -6.03 12.48
N TYR A 240 -0.27 -5.74 12.43
CA TYR A 240 0.56 -5.97 11.24
C TYR A 240 0.65 -7.47 10.89
N LEU A 241 0.99 -8.31 11.87
CA LEU A 241 1.12 -9.76 11.66
C LEU A 241 -0.21 -10.43 11.32
N ALA A 242 -1.34 -9.91 11.82
CA ALA A 242 -2.66 -10.39 11.44
C ALA A 242 -2.94 -10.24 9.94
N VAL A 243 -2.29 -9.28 9.26
CA VAL A 243 -2.43 -9.09 7.82
C VAL A 243 -1.30 -9.77 7.06
N MET A 244 -0.05 -9.46 7.40
CA MET A 244 1.12 -9.99 6.70
C MET A 244 1.35 -11.48 6.95
N GLY A 245 0.87 -12.03 8.07
CA GLY A 245 1.01 -13.44 8.42
C GLY A 245 0.44 -14.37 7.36
N PHE A 246 -0.68 -14.00 6.72
CA PHE A 246 -1.24 -14.76 5.60
C PHE A 246 -0.28 -14.84 4.41
N TRP A 247 0.39 -13.73 4.10
CA TRP A 247 1.33 -13.67 3.00
C TRP A 247 2.63 -14.41 3.30
N PHE A 248 3.11 -14.28 4.53
CA PHE A 248 4.25 -15.04 5.03
C PHE A 248 4.00 -16.55 4.94
N PHE A 249 2.82 -17.01 5.36
CA PHE A 249 2.44 -18.41 5.25
C PHE A 249 2.39 -18.88 3.80
N ARG A 250 1.80 -18.08 2.90
CA ARG A 250 1.79 -18.36 1.45
C ARG A 250 3.20 -18.48 0.88
N ASN A 251 4.11 -17.55 1.23
CA ASN A 251 5.47 -17.57 0.72
C ASN A 251 6.29 -18.73 1.29
N LEU A 252 6.09 -19.11 2.57
CA LEU A 252 6.71 -20.30 3.14
C LEU A 252 6.32 -21.56 2.35
N GLY A 253 5.05 -21.70 1.98
CA GLY A 253 4.60 -22.83 1.16
C GLY A 253 5.05 -22.77 -0.30
N ALA A 254 5.23 -21.57 -0.86
CA ALA A 254 5.54 -21.38 -2.27
C ALA A 254 7.04 -21.37 -2.59
N ILE A 255 7.86 -20.79 -1.71
CA ILE A 255 9.29 -20.52 -1.94
C ILE A 255 10.17 -20.84 -0.71
N ASN A 256 9.64 -21.47 0.34
CA ASN A 256 10.35 -21.78 1.59
C ASN A 256 11.01 -20.55 2.26
N ALA A 257 10.44 -19.36 2.06
CA ALA A 257 10.91 -18.11 2.66
C ALA A 257 9.73 -17.22 3.06
N VAL A 258 9.91 -16.40 4.11
CA VAL A 258 8.87 -15.48 4.61
C VAL A 258 8.66 -14.31 3.63
N LEU A 259 9.75 -13.79 3.09
CA LEU A 259 9.77 -12.74 2.09
C LEU A 259 10.76 -13.11 0.97
N PRO A 260 10.54 -12.61 -0.26
CA PRO A 260 11.47 -12.82 -1.36
C PRO A 260 12.83 -12.15 -1.10
N THR A 261 13.90 -12.77 -1.59
CA THR A 261 15.30 -12.33 -1.35
C THR A 261 15.68 -11.04 -2.08
N GLY A 262 15.01 -10.70 -3.19
CA GLY A 262 15.35 -9.54 -4.03
C GLY A 262 15.23 -8.18 -3.34
N GLY A 263 14.46 -8.06 -2.25
CA GLY A 263 14.27 -6.80 -1.54
C GLY A 263 15.56 -6.21 -0.96
N LEU A 264 16.46 -7.04 -0.43
CA LEU A 264 17.73 -6.58 0.17
C LEU A 264 18.80 -6.24 -0.88
N GLN A 265 18.73 -6.85 -2.07
CA GLN A 265 19.67 -6.59 -3.16
C GLN A 265 19.42 -5.24 -3.82
N SER A 266 18.17 -4.78 -3.83
CA SER A 266 17.78 -3.49 -4.43
C SER A 266 18.46 -2.27 -3.81
N VAL A 267 18.94 -2.36 -2.56
CA VAL A 267 19.69 -1.28 -1.88
C VAL A 267 21.01 -0.97 -2.61
N TRP A 268 21.53 -1.93 -3.37
CA TRP A 268 22.78 -1.81 -4.12
C TRP A 268 22.58 -1.44 -5.59
N PHE A 269 21.33 -1.18 -6.02
CA PHE A 269 21.05 -0.77 -7.39
C PHE A 269 21.45 0.68 -7.63
N THR A 270 22.00 0.93 -8.81
CA THR A 270 22.41 2.27 -9.26
C THR A 270 21.41 2.85 -10.25
N GLU A 271 20.72 1.99 -11.01
CA GLU A 271 19.71 2.36 -11.97
C GLU A 271 18.53 1.37 -11.99
N TYR A 272 17.42 1.77 -12.59
CA TYR A 272 16.21 0.93 -12.65
C TYR A 272 16.44 -0.38 -13.40
N ASN A 273 17.30 -0.38 -14.43
CA ASN A 273 17.59 -1.57 -15.23
C ASN A 273 18.29 -2.67 -14.42
N ASP A 274 18.93 -2.35 -13.29
CA ASP A 274 19.57 -3.34 -12.43
C ASP A 274 18.57 -4.37 -11.88
N LEU A 275 17.28 -4.01 -11.83
CA LEU A 275 16.17 -4.90 -11.49
C LEU A 275 16.04 -6.11 -12.42
N PHE A 276 16.53 -5.99 -13.66
CA PHE A 276 16.43 -7.01 -14.71
C PHE A 276 17.79 -7.66 -15.04
N ASN A 277 18.81 -7.50 -14.19
CA ASN A 277 20.10 -8.16 -14.41
C ASN A 277 19.98 -9.70 -14.34
N TYR A 278 20.71 -10.40 -15.21
CA TYR A 278 20.91 -11.84 -15.15
C TYR A 278 22.41 -12.18 -15.14
N PRO A 279 22.93 -12.86 -14.10
CA PRO A 279 22.24 -13.29 -12.89
C PRO A 279 21.73 -12.11 -12.04
N PRO A 280 20.67 -12.30 -11.22
CA PRO A 280 20.03 -11.26 -10.41
C PRO A 280 20.87 -10.93 -9.16
N ALA A 281 22.10 -10.47 -9.35
CA ALA A 281 23.04 -10.17 -8.29
C ALA A 281 23.37 -8.68 -8.28
N ALA A 282 23.17 -8.06 -7.12
CA ALA A 282 23.79 -6.79 -6.77
C ALA A 282 24.35 -6.91 -5.36
N SER A 283 25.61 -6.52 -5.18
CA SER A 283 26.32 -6.65 -3.93
C SER A 283 26.97 -5.35 -3.51
N PHE A 284 27.22 -5.22 -2.21
CA PHE A 284 28.02 -4.13 -1.64
C PHE A 284 29.37 -3.96 -2.37
N ASN A 285 30.01 -5.08 -2.72
CA ASN A 285 31.31 -5.08 -3.37
C ASN A 285 31.23 -4.52 -4.79
N ASP A 286 30.21 -4.88 -5.56
CA ASP A 286 30.01 -4.37 -6.94
C ASP A 286 29.67 -2.88 -6.92
N PHE A 287 28.81 -2.47 -5.98
CA PHE A 287 28.44 -1.07 -5.80
C PHE A 287 29.65 -0.21 -5.42
N TRP A 288 30.43 -0.61 -4.41
CA TRP A 288 31.59 0.17 -3.98
C TRP A 288 32.79 0.07 -4.93
N GLY A 289 32.98 -1.08 -5.58
CA GLY A 289 34.03 -1.27 -6.60
C GLY A 289 33.84 -0.36 -7.81
N SER A 290 32.61 0.03 -8.11
CA SER A 290 32.26 1.02 -9.13
C SER A 290 32.08 2.45 -8.58
N TRP A 291 32.33 2.69 -7.29
CA TRP A 291 32.04 3.96 -6.60
C TRP A 291 30.57 4.41 -6.71
N GLY A 292 29.64 3.47 -6.87
CA GLY A 292 28.24 3.76 -7.16
C GLY A 292 28.01 4.36 -8.56
N LEU A 293 29.02 4.33 -9.43
CA LEU A 293 29.01 4.84 -10.80
C LEU A 293 29.33 3.68 -11.75
N ARG A 294 28.30 3.08 -12.37
CA ARG A 294 28.56 2.19 -13.51
C ARG A 294 29.08 3.02 -14.68
N LEU A 295 30.31 2.73 -15.11
CA LEU A 295 30.81 3.15 -16.41
C LEU A 295 29.90 2.52 -17.47
N LEU A 296 29.26 3.37 -18.28
CA LEU A 296 28.49 2.97 -19.46
C LEU A 296 29.35 2.02 -20.32
N HIS A 297 29.01 0.74 -20.35
CA HIS A 297 29.55 -0.25 -21.27
C HIS A 297 28.40 -0.89 -22.04
#